data_AF-A0A399FEY2-F1
#
_entry.id   AF-A0A399FEY2-F1
#
_cell.length_a   1.000
_cell.length_b   1.000
_cell.length_c   1.000
_cell.angle_alpha   90.00
_cell.angle_beta   90.00
_cell.angle_gamma   90.00
#
_symmetry.space_group_name_H-M   'P 1'
#
loop_
_entity.id
_entity.type
_entity.pdbx_description
1 polymer ?
#
loop_
_entity_poly.entity_id
_entity_poly.type
_entity_poly.pdbx_seq_one_letter_code
_entity_poly.pdbx_strand_id
1 'polypeptide(L)'
;MNLFHRDKHPPDEAEQLRAKNAELEAQVQQLQEDLEFYRKQNERIVHDASPAISENAVLRYELYKCQSDRKILEFHISGARAEARAALNLLGQLAPAHVPQGQILLEAVLFLIHEVRGLGLDSGSLPPLEKEAQEAWTQTQGAPWHFSPERWLALRVGGVLRAIELEREHSVRAADRPADGLGAFDAALGRCGDLLRQWLETLAHTDSAAGESNPTA
;
A
#
# COMPACT_ATOMS: atom_id res chain seq x y z
N MET A 1 -16.46 119.90 -20.94
CA MET A 1 -17.57 118.97 -21.26
C MET A 1 -16.97 117.58 -21.50
N ASN A 2 -17.45 116.60 -20.73
CA ASN A 2 -17.49 115.15 -20.94
C ASN A 2 -16.28 114.50 -21.67
N LEU A 3 -15.33 113.83 -20.98
CA LEU A 3 -15.44 112.52 -20.31
C LEU A 3 -16.26 111.52 -21.15
N PHE A 4 -15.59 110.55 -21.80
CA PHE A 4 -15.96 109.13 -21.71
C PHE A 4 -14.75 108.29 -22.11
N HIS A 5 -14.08 107.75 -21.08
CA HIS A 5 -13.19 106.61 -21.21
C HIS A 5 -14.01 105.40 -21.65
N ARG A 6 -13.47 104.68 -22.63
CA ARG A 6 -13.99 103.42 -23.12
C ARG A 6 -13.52 102.33 -22.16
N ASP A 7 -14.20 102.21 -21.03
CA ASP A 7 -14.00 101.11 -20.11
C ASP A 7 -14.57 99.83 -20.73
N LYS A 8 -13.69 98.84 -20.89
CA LYS A 8 -14.08 97.46 -21.15
C LYS A 8 -14.81 96.96 -19.90
N HIS A 9 -16.13 96.84 -19.97
CA HIS A 9 -16.91 96.16 -18.94
C HIS A 9 -16.36 94.72 -18.78
N PRO A 10 -16.03 94.26 -17.56
CA PRO A 10 -15.81 92.84 -17.32
C PRO A 10 -17.12 92.09 -17.61
N PRO A 11 -17.06 90.83 -18.08
CA PRO A 11 -18.28 90.08 -18.36
C PRO A 11 -19.07 89.89 -17.06
N ASP A 12 -20.39 90.04 -17.16
CA ASP A 12 -21.34 90.05 -16.05
C ASP A 12 -21.20 88.78 -15.20
N GLU A 13 -20.70 88.89 -13.96
CA GLU A 13 -20.39 87.75 -13.08
C GLU A 13 -21.61 86.86 -12.82
N ALA A 14 -22.82 87.45 -12.86
CA ALA A 14 -24.08 86.75 -12.74
C ALA A 14 -24.35 85.81 -13.92
N GLU A 15 -23.91 86.16 -15.13
CA GLU A 15 -24.07 85.33 -16.32
C GLU A 15 -23.10 84.13 -16.30
N GLN A 16 -21.86 84.36 -15.84
CA GLN A 16 -20.87 83.29 -15.66
C GLN A 16 -21.29 82.27 -14.59
N LEU A 17 -21.86 82.73 -13.47
CA LEU A 17 -22.37 81.85 -12.43
C LEU A 17 -23.59 81.04 -12.88
N ARG A 18 -24.47 81.62 -13.72
CA ARG A 18 -25.59 80.89 -14.32
C ARG A 18 -25.12 79.83 -15.31
N ALA A 19 -24.16 80.14 -16.17
CA ALA A 19 -23.57 79.18 -17.10
C ALA A 19 -22.91 78.01 -16.35
N LYS A 20 -22.18 78.31 -15.27
CA LYS A 20 -21.55 77.30 -14.42
C LYS A 20 -22.56 76.43 -13.67
N ASN A 21 -23.67 76.99 -13.18
CA ASN A 21 -24.74 76.20 -12.57
C ASN A 21 -25.41 75.28 -13.58
N ALA A 22 -25.70 75.75 -14.79
CA ALA A 22 -26.26 74.91 -15.85
C ALA A 22 -25.30 73.76 -16.26
N GLU A 23 -23.99 74.04 -16.32
CA GLU A 23 -22.97 73.03 -16.57
C GLU A 23 -22.91 72.00 -15.43
N LEU A 24 -22.94 72.44 -14.17
CA LEU A 24 -22.96 71.55 -13.01
C LEU A 24 -24.23 70.72 -12.92
N GLU A 25 -25.39 71.29 -13.24
CA GLU A 25 -26.66 70.56 -13.29
C GLU A 25 -26.63 69.48 -14.38
N ALA A 26 -26.09 69.79 -15.56
CA ALA A 26 -25.91 68.81 -16.63
C ALA A 26 -24.93 67.70 -16.24
N GLN A 27 -23.82 68.04 -15.56
CA GLN A 27 -22.86 67.04 -15.04
C GLN A 27 -23.48 66.17 -13.95
N VAL A 28 -24.28 66.73 -13.05
CA VAL A 28 -24.99 65.97 -12.00
C VAL A 28 -25.98 65.01 -12.64
N GLN A 29 -26.72 65.45 -13.65
CA GLN A 29 -27.65 64.59 -14.37
C GLN A 29 -26.93 63.45 -15.09
N GLN A 30 -25.83 63.74 -15.78
CA GLN A 30 -25.01 62.72 -16.45
C GLN A 30 -24.44 61.70 -15.46
N LEU A 31 -23.93 62.16 -14.31
CA LEU A 31 -23.42 61.28 -13.26
C LEU A 31 -24.53 60.41 -12.63
N GLN A 32 -25.76 60.92 -12.54
CA GLN A 32 -26.91 60.14 -12.08
C GLN A 32 -27.27 59.03 -13.08
N GLU A 33 -27.28 59.35 -14.37
CA GLU A 33 -27.52 58.37 -15.45
C GLU A 33 -26.42 57.28 -15.48
N ASP A 34 -25.15 57.67 -15.34
CA ASP A 34 -24.03 56.74 -15.25
C ASP A 34 -24.14 55.84 -14.01
N LEU A 35 -24.53 56.39 -12.86
CA LEU A 35 -24.75 55.60 -11.64
C LEU A 35 -25.88 54.57 -11.80
N GLU A 36 -26.97 54.94 -12.46
CA GLU A 36 -28.06 54.00 -12.75
C GLU A 36 -27.62 52.90 -13.74
N PHE A 37 -26.82 53.26 -14.75
CA PHE A 37 -26.25 52.32 -15.69
C PHE A 37 -25.35 51.30 -14.98
N TYR A 38 -24.41 51.78 -14.14
CA TYR A 38 -23.52 50.89 -13.39
C TYR A 38 -24.28 50.02 -12.38
N ARG A 39 -25.33 50.54 -11.72
CA ARG A 39 -26.18 49.71 -10.84
C ARG A 39 -26.82 48.54 -11.59
N LYS A 40 -27.41 48.79 -12.76
CA LYS A 40 -28.01 47.74 -13.59
C LYS A 40 -26.97 46.74 -14.11
N GLN A 41 -25.78 47.21 -14.48
CA GLN A 41 -24.67 46.30 -14.84
C GLN A 41 -24.26 45.42 -13.65
N ASN A 42 -24.16 45.99 -12.45
CA ASN A 42 -23.76 45.26 -11.27
C ASN A 42 -24.80 44.19 -10.88
N GLU A 43 -26.09 44.53 -10.96
CA GLU A 43 -27.18 43.57 -10.76
C GLU A 43 -27.13 42.42 -11.76
N ARG A 44 -26.85 42.71 -13.04
CA ARG A 44 -26.69 41.68 -14.07
C ARG A 44 -25.48 40.78 -13.82
N ILE A 45 -24.34 41.36 -13.44
CA ILE A 45 -23.14 40.59 -13.10
C ILE A 45 -23.40 39.69 -11.89
N VAL A 46 -24.09 40.19 -10.86
CA VAL A 46 -24.46 39.38 -9.68
C VAL A 46 -25.41 38.25 -10.08
N HIS A 47 -26.42 38.55 -10.89
CA HIS A 47 -27.36 37.54 -11.39
C HIS A 47 -26.64 36.45 -12.20
N ASP A 48 -25.73 36.84 -13.11
CA ASP A 48 -25.01 35.91 -13.97
C ASP A 48 -23.94 35.11 -13.21
N ALA A 49 -23.32 35.69 -12.18
CA ALA A 49 -22.31 35.03 -11.36
C ALA A 49 -22.90 34.12 -10.26
N SER A 50 -24.12 34.39 -9.79
CA SER A 50 -24.75 33.66 -8.69
C SER A 50 -24.85 32.13 -8.92
N PRO A 51 -25.27 31.64 -10.11
CA PRO A 51 -25.29 30.20 -10.39
C PRO A 51 -23.89 29.57 -10.32
N ALA A 52 -22.88 30.22 -10.90
CA ALA A 52 -21.51 29.72 -10.89
C ALA A 52 -20.92 29.68 -9.47
N ILE A 53 -21.25 30.65 -8.61
CA ILE A 53 -20.85 30.66 -7.20
C ILE A 53 -21.50 29.49 -6.45
N SER A 54 -22.80 29.25 -6.68
CA SER A 54 -23.53 28.14 -6.07
C SER A 54 -22.97 26.78 -6.51
N GLU A 55 -22.75 26.60 -7.81
CA GLU A 55 -22.14 25.38 -8.36
C GLU A 55 -20.74 25.16 -7.80
N ASN A 56 -19.93 26.22 -7.69
CA ASN A 56 -18.60 26.12 -7.10
C ASN A 56 -18.65 25.66 -5.63
N ALA A 57 -19.63 26.10 -4.86
CA ALA A 57 -19.82 25.65 -3.48
C ALA A 57 -20.17 24.16 -3.40
N VAL A 58 -21.05 23.68 -4.29
CA VAL A 58 -21.41 22.25 -4.39
C VAL A 58 -20.20 21.41 -4.79
N LEU A 59 -19.47 21.82 -5.83
CA LEU A 59 -18.28 21.11 -6.31
C LEU A 59 -17.19 21.02 -5.24
N ARG A 60 -17.00 22.08 -4.44
CA ARG A 60 -16.07 22.05 -3.29
C ARG A 60 -16.50 21.02 -2.24
N TYR A 61 -17.79 20.95 -1.96
CA TYR A 61 -18.33 19.97 -1.01
C TYR A 61 -18.15 18.54 -1.54
N GLU A 62 -18.44 18.28 -2.81
CA GLU A 62 -18.25 16.97 -3.44
C GLU A 62 -16.77 16.57 -3.44
N LEU A 63 -15.87 17.49 -3.77
CA LEU A 63 -14.43 17.26 -3.73
C LEU A 63 -13.95 16.92 -2.32
N TYR A 64 -14.46 17.62 -1.30
CA TYR A 64 -14.19 17.29 0.10
C TYR A 64 -14.68 15.88 0.45
N LYS A 65 -15.88 15.50 0.03
CA LYS A 65 -16.43 14.15 0.24
C LYS A 65 -15.54 13.08 -0.40
N CYS A 66 -15.18 13.25 -1.67
CA CYS A 66 -14.27 12.33 -2.37
C CYS A 66 -12.90 12.22 -1.67
N GLN A 67 -12.36 13.32 -1.15
CA GLN A 67 -11.11 13.29 -0.39
C GLN A 67 -11.25 12.53 0.93
N SER A 68 -12.38 12.67 1.62
CA SER A 68 -12.69 11.90 2.83
C SER A 68 -12.80 10.41 2.53
N ASP A 69 -13.57 10.04 1.50
CA ASP A 69 -13.75 8.65 1.08
C ASP A 69 -12.42 8.01 0.68
N ARG A 70 -11.56 8.74 -0.05
CA ARG A 70 -10.19 8.30 -0.36
C ARG A 70 -9.39 7.96 0.91
N LYS A 71 -9.43 8.81 1.93
CA LYS A 71 -8.69 8.56 3.19
C LYS A 71 -9.22 7.31 3.91
N ILE A 72 -10.52 7.09 3.90
CA ILE A 72 -11.15 5.89 4.48
C ILE A 72 -10.70 4.64 3.70
N LEU A 73 -10.72 4.69 2.37
CA LEU A 73 -10.21 3.61 1.52
C LEU A 73 -8.72 3.34 1.75
N GLU A 74 -7.89 4.38 1.85
CA GLU A 74 -6.46 4.25 2.16
C GLU A 74 -6.24 3.59 3.53
N PHE A 75 -7.05 3.94 4.54
CA PHE A 75 -7.03 3.29 5.84
C PHE A 75 -7.41 1.79 5.74
N HIS A 76 -8.49 1.45 5.04
CA HIS A 76 -8.89 0.05 4.86
C HIS A 76 -7.86 -0.76 4.06
N ILE A 77 -7.27 -0.19 3.00
CA ILE A 77 -6.20 -0.85 2.24
C ILE A 77 -4.97 -1.07 3.13
N SER A 78 -4.61 -0.11 3.97
CA SER A 78 -3.52 -0.27 4.94
C SER A 78 -3.81 -1.37 5.95
N GLY A 79 -5.04 -1.42 6.49
CA GLY A 79 -5.51 -2.47 7.39
C GLY A 79 -5.46 -3.85 6.75
N ALA A 80 -6.07 -4.02 5.57
CA ALA A 80 -6.06 -5.26 4.82
C ALA A 80 -4.63 -5.74 4.47
N ARG A 81 -3.71 -4.81 4.17
CA ARG A 81 -2.29 -5.14 3.97
C ARG A 81 -1.60 -5.61 5.25
N ALA A 82 -1.91 -5.00 6.39
CA ALA A 82 -1.38 -5.43 7.68
C ALA A 82 -1.89 -6.83 8.04
N GLU A 83 -3.18 -7.11 7.84
CA GLU A 83 -3.78 -8.42 8.05
C GLU A 83 -3.21 -9.47 7.09
N ALA A 84 -3.06 -9.16 5.80
CA ALA A 84 -2.43 -10.06 4.83
C ALA A 84 -0.96 -10.36 5.21
N ARG A 85 -0.20 -9.37 5.68
CA ARG A 85 1.16 -9.58 6.19
C ARG A 85 1.18 -10.42 7.46
N ALA A 86 0.22 -10.24 8.37
CA ALA A 86 0.09 -11.08 9.56
C ALA A 86 -0.24 -12.53 9.18
N ALA A 87 -1.15 -12.75 8.24
CA ALA A 87 -1.49 -14.07 7.71
C ALA A 87 -0.29 -14.72 7.00
N LEU A 88 0.46 -13.96 6.19
CA LEU A 88 1.69 -14.44 5.54
C LEU A 88 2.79 -14.76 6.57
N ASN A 89 2.92 -13.98 7.63
CA ASN A 89 3.84 -14.27 8.73
C ASN A 89 3.43 -15.53 9.49
N LEU A 90 2.14 -15.74 9.74
CA LEU A 90 1.62 -16.97 10.33
C LEU A 90 1.88 -18.17 9.41
N LEU A 91 1.66 -18.05 8.10
CA LEU A 91 2.01 -19.08 7.12
C LEU A 91 3.53 -19.34 7.09
N GLY A 92 4.35 -18.30 7.20
CA GLY A 92 5.81 -18.40 7.31
C GLY A 92 6.32 -18.90 8.66
N GLN A 93 5.49 -18.90 9.70
CA GLN A 93 5.76 -19.55 10.99
C GLN A 93 5.34 -21.03 10.96
N LEU A 94 4.32 -21.36 10.16
CA LEU A 94 3.83 -22.71 9.93
C LEU A 94 4.61 -23.46 8.83
N ALA A 95 5.44 -22.76 8.05
CA ALA A 95 6.36 -23.31 7.05
C ALA A 95 7.82 -23.00 7.42
N PRO A 96 8.81 -23.84 7.06
CA PRO A 96 10.19 -23.65 7.52
C PRO A 96 10.79 -22.33 7.01
N ALA A 97 11.57 -21.68 7.88
CA ALA A 97 12.03 -20.29 7.83
C ALA A 97 12.91 -19.86 6.62
N HIS A 98 13.16 -20.73 5.65
CA HIS A 98 13.79 -20.33 4.39
C HIS A 98 12.75 -20.56 3.31
N VAL A 99 12.24 -19.47 2.71
CA VAL A 99 11.62 -19.59 1.39
C VAL A 99 12.69 -20.24 0.52
N PRO A 100 12.50 -21.51 0.10
CA PRO A 100 13.56 -22.17 -0.62
C PRO A 100 13.78 -21.35 -1.91
N GLN A 101 15.04 -21.01 -2.19
CA GLN A 101 15.41 -20.19 -3.33
C GLN A 101 16.12 -21.05 -4.37
N GLY A 102 15.90 -20.73 -5.64
CA GLY A 102 16.52 -21.45 -6.75
C GLY A 102 16.17 -22.94 -6.75
N GLN A 103 17.19 -23.80 -6.80
CA GLN A 103 17.03 -25.26 -6.95
C GLN A 103 16.29 -25.92 -5.77
N ILE A 104 16.40 -25.37 -4.56
CA ILE A 104 15.73 -25.91 -3.37
C ILE A 104 14.21 -25.73 -3.47
N LEU A 105 13.74 -24.68 -4.16
CA LEU A 105 12.31 -24.42 -4.37
C LEU A 105 11.71 -25.49 -5.27
N LEU A 106 12.46 -25.82 -6.32
CA LEU A 106 12.07 -26.81 -7.30
C LEU A 106 11.97 -28.20 -6.67
N GLU A 107 12.92 -28.54 -5.81
CA GLU A 107 12.89 -29.76 -5.01
C GLU A 107 11.66 -29.81 -4.10
N ALA A 108 11.35 -28.71 -3.41
CA ALA A 108 10.19 -28.62 -2.53
C ALA A 108 8.86 -28.81 -3.30
N VAL A 109 8.76 -28.29 -4.52
CA VAL A 109 7.61 -28.51 -5.42
C VAL A 109 7.48 -29.99 -5.78
N LEU A 110 8.59 -30.65 -6.13
CA LEU A 110 8.58 -32.07 -6.48
C LEU A 110 8.24 -32.97 -5.27
N PHE A 111 8.73 -32.63 -4.08
CA PHE A 111 8.32 -33.28 -2.83
C PHE A 111 6.83 -33.09 -2.54
N LEU A 112 6.27 -31.90 -2.73
CA LEU A 112 4.84 -31.64 -2.54
C LEU A 112 3.98 -32.46 -3.50
N ILE A 113 4.34 -32.52 -4.78
CA ILE A 113 3.62 -33.35 -5.77
C ILE A 113 3.63 -34.82 -5.34
N HIS A 114 4.78 -35.31 -4.84
CA HIS A 114 4.89 -36.67 -4.33
C HIS A 114 3.98 -36.91 -3.10
N GLU A 115 3.94 -35.97 -2.14
CA GLU A 115 3.05 -36.05 -0.97
C GLU A 115 1.58 -36.08 -1.40
N VAL A 116 1.17 -35.17 -2.28
CA VAL A 116 -0.21 -35.06 -2.77
C VAL A 116 -0.65 -36.35 -3.46
N ARG A 117 0.23 -36.94 -4.28
CA ARG A 117 -0.01 -38.25 -4.91
C ARG A 117 -0.11 -39.38 -3.88
N GLY A 118 0.80 -39.41 -2.89
CA GLY A 118 0.77 -40.40 -1.81
C GLY A 118 -0.50 -40.33 -0.95
N LEU A 119 -1.10 -39.15 -0.83
CA LEU A 119 -2.37 -38.91 -0.14
C LEU A 119 -3.61 -39.17 -1.01
N GLY A 120 -3.44 -39.54 -2.29
CA GLY A 120 -4.54 -39.78 -3.23
C GLY A 120 -5.29 -38.52 -3.66
N LEU A 121 -4.68 -37.35 -3.50
CA LEU A 121 -5.27 -36.04 -3.82
C LEU A 121 -4.92 -35.60 -5.25
N ASP A 122 -5.06 -36.51 -6.20
CA ASP A 122 -4.60 -36.28 -7.57
C ASP A 122 -5.53 -35.29 -8.30
N SER A 123 -5.08 -34.04 -8.45
CA SER A 123 -5.79 -33.01 -9.22
C SER A 123 -5.26 -32.98 -10.67
N GLY A 124 -6.13 -32.67 -11.63
CA GLY A 124 -5.74 -32.56 -13.04
C GLY A 124 -4.65 -31.51 -13.34
N SER A 125 -4.32 -30.65 -12.37
CA SER A 125 -3.26 -29.65 -12.43
C SER A 125 -1.87 -30.14 -11.98
N LEU A 126 -1.76 -31.31 -11.35
CA LEU A 126 -0.45 -31.85 -10.90
C LEU A 126 0.44 -32.34 -12.04
N PRO A 127 -0.07 -33.07 -13.06
CA PRO A 127 0.77 -33.54 -14.16
C PRO A 127 1.54 -32.45 -14.94
N PRO A 128 0.93 -31.29 -15.32
CA PRO A 128 1.70 -30.24 -15.98
C PRO A 128 2.72 -29.58 -15.05
N LEU A 129 2.38 -29.39 -13.77
CA LEU A 129 3.30 -28.83 -12.78
C LEU A 129 4.52 -29.72 -12.53
N GLU A 130 4.30 -31.03 -12.42
CA GLU A 130 5.38 -32.02 -12.27
C GLU A 130 6.30 -32.01 -13.47
N LYS A 131 5.73 -31.98 -14.68
CA LYS A 131 6.50 -31.94 -15.91
C LYS A 131 7.41 -30.71 -15.96
N GLU A 132 6.86 -29.52 -15.70
CA GLU A 132 7.64 -28.27 -15.68
C GLU A 132 8.74 -28.30 -14.60
N ALA A 133 8.40 -28.81 -13.41
CA ALA A 133 9.36 -28.91 -12.33
C ALA A 133 10.51 -29.89 -12.65
N GLN A 134 10.18 -31.03 -13.25
CA GLN A 134 11.15 -32.06 -13.65
C GLN A 134 12.07 -31.58 -14.77
N GLU A 135 11.54 -30.84 -15.75
CA GLU A 135 12.32 -30.25 -16.84
C GLU A 135 13.33 -29.22 -16.30
N ALA A 136 12.87 -28.29 -15.46
CA ALA A 136 13.75 -27.30 -14.83
C ALA A 136 14.81 -27.96 -13.92
N TRP A 137 14.47 -29.08 -13.27
CA TRP A 137 15.41 -29.80 -12.41
C TRP A 137 16.49 -30.48 -13.25
N THR A 138 16.07 -31.14 -14.32
CA THR A 138 16.99 -31.80 -15.25
C THR A 138 17.94 -30.81 -15.92
N GLN A 139 17.45 -29.61 -16.27
CA GLN A 139 18.29 -28.54 -16.82
C GLN A 139 19.36 -28.04 -15.83
N THR A 140 19.08 -28.09 -14.53
CA THR A 140 19.98 -27.56 -13.50
C THR A 140 20.91 -28.62 -12.90
N GLN A 141 20.44 -29.86 -12.73
CA GLN A 141 21.17 -30.96 -12.10
C GLN A 141 21.71 -31.99 -13.10
N GLY A 142 21.34 -31.90 -14.37
CA GLY A 142 21.76 -32.83 -15.44
C GLY A 142 21.10 -34.21 -15.37
N ALA A 143 20.23 -34.47 -14.39
CA ALA A 143 19.54 -35.73 -14.19
C ALA A 143 18.10 -35.48 -13.71
N PRO A 144 17.15 -36.39 -13.99
CA PRO A 144 15.80 -36.28 -13.47
C PRO A 144 15.81 -36.37 -11.93
N TRP A 145 14.93 -35.60 -11.28
CA TRP A 145 14.71 -35.72 -9.85
C TRP A 145 14.05 -37.05 -9.52
N HIS A 146 14.44 -37.61 -8.37
CA HIS A 146 13.84 -38.80 -7.79
C HIS A 146 13.56 -38.51 -6.32
N PHE A 147 12.46 -39.06 -5.81
CA PHE A 147 12.10 -38.90 -4.41
C PHE A 147 13.14 -39.57 -3.51
N SER A 148 13.72 -38.82 -2.59
CA SER A 148 14.53 -39.33 -1.48
C SER A 148 13.72 -39.24 -0.18
N PRO A 149 13.30 -40.38 0.40
CA PRO A 149 12.58 -40.42 1.66
C PRO A 149 13.36 -39.79 2.82
N GLU A 150 14.68 -39.99 2.87
CA GLU A 150 15.56 -39.51 3.94
C GLU A 150 15.63 -37.98 3.92
N ARG A 151 15.84 -37.40 2.73
CA ARG A 151 15.91 -35.96 2.53
C ARG A 151 14.56 -35.28 2.77
N TRP A 152 13.48 -35.92 2.33
CA TRP A 152 12.12 -35.49 2.65
C TRP A 152 11.88 -35.45 4.17
N LEU A 153 12.17 -36.55 4.88
CA LEU A 153 12.02 -36.64 6.33
C LEU A 153 12.86 -35.59 7.04
N ALA A 154 14.12 -35.41 6.65
CA ALA A 154 15.01 -34.41 7.25
C ALA A 154 14.44 -32.98 7.11
N LEU A 155 13.87 -32.64 5.95
CA LEU A 155 13.22 -31.33 5.75
C LEU A 155 11.99 -31.16 6.64
N ARG A 156 11.13 -32.18 6.76
CA ARG A 156 9.93 -32.13 7.61
C ARG A 156 10.29 -32.00 9.08
N VAL A 157 11.25 -32.81 9.55
CA VAL A 157 11.72 -32.78 10.95
C VAL A 157 12.40 -31.46 11.26
N GLY A 158 13.20 -30.92 10.34
CA GLY A 158 13.81 -29.59 10.48
C GLY A 158 12.78 -28.47 10.63
N GLY A 159 11.68 -28.55 9.87
CA GLY A 159 10.55 -27.63 9.99
C GLY A 159 9.89 -27.68 11.37
N VAL A 160 9.59 -28.88 11.87
CA VAL A 160 8.99 -29.07 13.21
C VAL A 160 9.93 -28.60 14.31
N LEU A 161 11.22 -28.95 14.23
CA LEU A 161 12.23 -28.50 15.19
C LEU A 161 12.32 -26.97 15.24
N ARG A 162 12.28 -26.30 14.08
CA ARG A 162 12.31 -24.83 14.03
C ARG A 162 11.07 -24.20 14.68
N ALA A 163 9.88 -24.78 14.48
CA ALA A 163 8.66 -24.31 15.13
C ALA A 163 8.77 -24.41 16.66
N ILE A 164 9.30 -25.52 17.18
CA ILE A 164 9.55 -25.71 18.62
C ILE A 164 10.55 -24.67 19.15
N GLU A 165 11.64 -24.40 18.43
CA GLU A 165 12.62 -23.40 18.85
C GLU A 165 12.05 -21.96 18.79
N LEU A 166 11.16 -21.66 17.85
CA LEU A 166 10.49 -20.36 17.80
C LEU A 166 9.53 -20.14 18.98
N GLU A 167 8.77 -21.16 19.37
CA GLU A 167 7.93 -21.11 20.57
C GLU A 167 8.78 -20.94 21.85
N ARG A 168 9.95 -21.58 21.89
CA ARG A 168 10.93 -21.38 22.96
C ARG A 168 11.46 -19.95 22.97
N GLU A 169 11.87 -19.40 21.83
CA GLU A 169 12.28 -18.00 21.71
C GLU A 169 11.17 -17.03 22.14
N HIS A 170 9.91 -17.33 21.80
CA HIS A 170 8.76 -16.53 22.19
C HIS A 170 8.56 -16.53 23.71
N SER A 171 8.62 -17.70 24.35
CA SER A 171 8.51 -17.84 25.81
C SER A 171 9.62 -17.08 26.53
N VAL A 172 10.84 -17.10 26.00
CA VAL A 172 11.98 -16.34 26.53
C VAL A 172 11.79 -14.83 26.39
N ARG A 173 11.27 -14.35 25.26
CA ARG A 173 11.03 -12.91 25.02
C ARG A 173 9.83 -12.36 25.78
N ALA A 174 8.85 -13.19 26.09
CA ALA A 174 7.65 -12.80 26.84
C ALA A 174 7.90 -12.63 28.34
N ALA A 175 9.00 -13.16 28.87
CA ALA A 175 9.34 -13.08 30.29
C ALA A 175 10.25 -11.89 30.62
N ASP A 176 10.07 -11.31 31.80
CA ASP A 176 10.93 -10.22 32.31
C ASP A 176 12.40 -10.66 32.47
N ARG A 177 12.62 -11.96 32.73
CA ARG A 177 13.94 -12.58 32.79
C ARG A 177 14.00 -13.81 31.88
N PRO A 178 15.09 -14.00 31.12
CA PRO A 178 15.21 -15.15 30.22
C PRO A 178 15.08 -16.52 30.91
N ALA A 179 15.55 -16.64 32.15
CA ALA A 179 15.45 -17.88 32.92
C ALA A 179 14.00 -18.27 33.25
N ASP A 180 13.15 -17.27 33.51
CA ASP A 180 11.74 -17.49 33.81
C ASP A 180 10.99 -17.91 32.54
N GLY A 181 11.36 -17.34 31.38
CA GLY A 181 10.81 -17.76 30.09
C GLY A 181 11.23 -19.16 29.64
N LEU A 182 12.47 -19.57 29.94
CA LEU A 182 12.91 -20.96 29.75
C LEU A 182 12.20 -21.93 30.71
N GLY A 183 11.94 -21.50 31.95
CA GLY A 183 11.20 -22.29 32.93
C GLY A 183 9.70 -22.42 32.62
N ALA A 184 9.12 -21.44 31.92
CA ALA A 184 7.72 -21.43 31.50
C ALA A 184 7.48 -22.19 30.18
N PHE A 185 8.52 -22.46 29.40
CA PHE A 185 8.41 -23.22 28.16
C PHE A 185 7.99 -24.67 28.42
N ASP A 186 7.11 -25.21 27.57
CA ASP A 186 6.56 -26.55 27.74
C ASP A 186 7.67 -27.62 27.69
N ALA A 187 7.81 -28.37 28.79
CA ALA A 187 8.85 -29.39 28.93
C ALA A 187 8.66 -30.59 27.99
N ALA A 188 7.43 -30.90 27.58
CA ALA A 188 7.17 -31.96 26.60
C ALA A 188 7.61 -31.50 25.20
N LEU A 189 7.33 -30.27 24.80
CA LEU A 189 7.83 -29.68 23.56
C LEU A 189 9.36 -29.60 23.56
N GLY A 190 9.98 -29.26 24.70
CA GLY A 190 11.43 -29.30 24.87
C GLY A 190 12.02 -30.67 24.58
N ARG A 191 11.48 -31.73 25.19
CA ARG A 191 11.91 -33.11 24.94
C ARG A 191 11.68 -33.55 23.49
N CYS A 192 10.55 -33.18 22.89
CA CYS A 192 10.31 -33.45 21.47
C CYS A 192 11.36 -32.77 20.60
N GLY A 193 11.72 -31.51 20.88
CA GLY A 193 12.78 -30.81 20.17
C GLY A 193 14.13 -31.53 20.25
N ASP A 194 14.52 -32.00 21.43
CA ASP A 194 15.77 -32.74 21.62
C ASP A 194 15.78 -34.07 20.84
N LEU A 195 14.68 -34.82 20.86
CA LEU A 195 14.54 -36.07 20.11
C LEU A 195 14.54 -35.84 18.60
N LEU A 196 13.87 -34.80 18.12
CA LEU A 196 13.85 -34.44 16.69
C LEU A 196 15.25 -34.01 16.22
N ARG A 197 16.02 -33.32 17.07
CA ARG A 197 17.42 -32.96 16.77
C ARG A 197 18.31 -34.20 16.66
N GLN A 198 18.23 -35.12 17.62
CA GLN A 198 18.96 -36.39 17.56
C GLN A 198 18.61 -37.16 16.30
N TRP A 199 17.32 -37.21 15.94
CA TRP A 199 16.89 -37.90 14.73
C TRP A 199 17.41 -37.22 13.45
N LEU A 200 17.43 -35.88 13.38
CA LEU A 200 18.04 -35.16 12.25
C LEU A 200 19.52 -35.48 12.08
N GLU A 201 20.27 -35.55 13.18
CA GLU A 201 21.69 -35.91 13.15
C GLU A 201 21.89 -37.32 12.58
N THR A 202 21.01 -38.28 12.93
CA THR A 202 21.08 -39.63 12.35
C THR A 202 20.76 -39.65 10.85
N LEU A 203 19.79 -38.85 10.39
CA LEU A 203 19.41 -38.75 8.97
C LEU A 203 20.52 -38.09 8.12
N ALA A 204 21.25 -37.13 8.68
CA ALA A 204 22.38 -36.48 8.00
C ALA A 204 23.58 -37.44 7.80
N HIS A 205 23.78 -38.39 8.71
CA HIS A 205 24.87 -39.36 8.62
C HIS A 205 24.60 -40.51 7.64
N THR A 206 23.34 -40.84 7.36
CA THR A 206 22.97 -41.84 6.35
C THR A 206 23.25 -41.39 4.91
N ASP A 207 23.15 -40.09 4.62
CA ASP A 207 23.41 -39.53 3.28
C ASP A 207 24.92 -39.53 2.94
N SER A 208 25.80 -39.42 3.95
CA SER A 208 27.25 -39.45 3.76
C SER A 208 27.81 -40.86 3.55
N ALA A 209 27.17 -41.90 4.10
CA ALA A 209 27.64 -43.28 3.99
C ALA A 209 27.29 -43.91 2.63
N ALA A 210 26.22 -43.46 1.97
CA ALA A 210 25.82 -43.94 0.64
C ALA A 210 26.69 -43.35 -0.49
N GLY A 211 27.41 -42.24 -0.25
CA GLY A 211 28.29 -41.61 -1.21
C GLY A 211 29.69 -42.24 -1.35
N GLU A 212 30.10 -43.12 -0.43
CA GLU A 212 31.44 -43.74 -0.44
C GLU A 212 31.46 -45.18 -0.96
N SER A 213 30.30 -45.82 -1.18
CA SER A 213 30.23 -47.18 -1.71
C SER A 213 30.08 -47.22 -3.23
N ASN A 214 31.09 -46.73 -3.97
CA ASN A 214 31.59 -47.38 -5.19
C ASN A 214 32.84 -46.68 -5.75
N PRO A 215 34.01 -47.31 -5.60
CA PRO A 215 34.86 -47.52 -6.75
C PRO A 215 35.16 -49.01 -6.94
N THR A 216 34.89 -49.45 -8.17
CA THR A 216 35.55 -50.58 -8.87
C THR A 216 35.40 -51.99 -8.27
N ALA A 217 34.61 -52.80 -8.98
CA ALA A 217 35.01 -54.13 -9.43
C ALA A 217 34.48 -54.36 -10.85
#